data_AF-A0A3A5YVZ2-F1
#
_entry.id   AF-A0A3A5YVZ2-F1
#
_cell.length_a   1.000
_cell.length_b   1.000
_cell.length_c   1.000
_cell.angle_alpha   90.00
_cell.angle_beta   90.00
_cell.angle_gamma   90.00
#
_symmetry.space_group_name_H-M   'P 1'
#
loop_
_entity.id
_entity.type
_entity.pdbx_description
1 polymer ?
#
loop_
_entity_poly.entity_id
_entity_poly.type
_entity_poly.pdbx_seq_one_letter_code
_entity_poly.pdbx_strand_id
1 'polypeptide(L)'
;MLNKALDIAYKAHWGQTDKAGAPYKLHLTRVALHCQTEDEKIVALLHDVVEDTSMTLEELKAQGFSDEVLAALKCLTQIEDEDYQTFIQRVATNPLAVKVKIQDLKDNMDLSRLDGKPHWKMETYKKALDYLERCSNKKVLYVDMDNVLVNFQSGINALSEKLKKQYAGCYDRVPNIFSKMQPNEGAIDAINCLKNKYDIYILSTAPWDNPSAWSDKLEWVKRYLGEVCHKRLILSHHKNLNAGDYLIDDRKKNGAANFKGKLILFGSEQFPNWKSVAKYLL
;
A
#
# COMPACT_ATOMS: atom_id res chain seq x y z
N MET A 1 -8.16 -20.77 14.93
CA MET A 1 -7.02 -21.50 14.31
C MET A 1 -5.73 -21.35 15.11
N LEU A 2 -5.61 -20.33 15.96
CA LEU A 2 -4.43 -20.01 16.76
C LEU A 2 -3.80 -21.18 17.55
N ASN A 3 -4.58 -21.96 18.30
CA ASN A 3 -4.04 -23.09 19.07
C ASN A 3 -3.36 -24.15 18.20
N LYS A 4 -3.88 -24.39 16.98
CA LYS A 4 -3.26 -25.31 16.03
C LYS A 4 -1.90 -24.77 15.56
N ALA A 5 -1.81 -23.47 15.28
CA ALA A 5 -0.54 -22.83 14.91
C ALA A 5 0.48 -22.95 16.04
N LEU A 6 0.06 -22.72 17.29
CA LEU A 6 0.90 -22.88 18.46
C LEU A 6 1.46 -24.30 18.59
N ASP A 7 0.60 -25.31 18.47
CA ASP A 7 0.99 -26.72 18.56
C ASP A 7 1.98 -27.11 17.46
N ILE A 8 1.74 -26.65 16.22
CA ILE A 8 2.65 -26.89 15.08
C ILE A 8 4.00 -26.24 15.35
N ALA A 9 4.01 -24.96 15.70
CA ALA A 9 5.22 -24.18 15.96
C ALA A 9 6.07 -24.80 17.08
N TYR A 10 5.45 -25.17 18.20
CA TYR A 10 6.18 -25.72 19.33
C TYR A 10 6.76 -27.11 19.06
N LYS A 11 6.06 -27.92 18.25
CA LYS A 11 6.58 -29.23 17.81
C LYS A 11 7.72 -29.06 16.82
N ALA A 12 7.58 -28.15 15.86
CA ALA A 12 8.56 -27.91 14.81
C ALA A 12 9.91 -27.41 15.37
N HIS A 13 9.87 -26.53 16.37
CA HIS A 13 11.05 -25.97 17.03
C HIS A 13 11.41 -26.68 18.35
N TRP A 14 11.00 -27.95 18.53
CA TRP A 14 11.29 -28.69 19.76
C TRP A 14 12.79 -28.89 19.95
N GLY A 15 13.31 -28.50 21.12
CA GLY A 15 14.73 -28.61 21.46
C GLY A 15 15.62 -27.50 20.87
N GLN A 16 15.08 -26.62 20.02
CA GLN A 16 15.82 -25.48 19.49
C GLN A 16 15.98 -24.39 20.55
N THR A 17 17.13 -23.73 20.55
CA THR A 17 17.40 -22.53 21.33
C THR A 17 17.52 -21.30 20.44
N ASP A 18 17.11 -20.15 20.95
CA ASP A 18 17.35 -18.87 20.32
C ASP A 18 18.82 -18.42 20.49
N LYS A 19 19.15 -17.26 19.93
CA LYS A 19 20.51 -16.69 19.97
C LYS A 19 20.95 -16.25 21.38
N ALA A 20 20.03 -16.14 22.32
CA ALA A 20 20.31 -15.88 23.73
C ALA A 20 20.43 -17.18 24.55
N GLY A 21 20.30 -18.35 23.90
CA GLY A 21 20.34 -19.67 24.56
C GLY A 21 19.02 -20.07 25.23
N ALA A 22 17.95 -19.28 25.09
CA ALA A 22 16.64 -19.61 25.65
C ALA A 22 15.85 -20.52 24.70
N PRO A 23 14.86 -21.30 25.18
CA PRO A 23 14.03 -22.13 24.29
C PRO A 23 13.35 -21.32 23.17
N TYR A 24 13.47 -21.75 21.92
CA TYR A 24 13.02 -21.00 20.73
C TYR A 24 11.53 -20.62 20.78
N LYS A 25 10.69 -21.49 21.38
CA LYS A 25 9.27 -21.22 21.62
C LYS A 25 8.98 -19.88 22.30
N LEU A 26 9.91 -19.37 23.12
CA LEU A 26 9.76 -18.08 23.79
C LEU A 26 9.85 -16.91 22.80
N HIS A 27 10.70 -17.00 21.77
CA HIS A 27 10.74 -16.02 20.69
C HIS A 27 9.40 -15.96 19.95
N LEU A 28 8.90 -17.11 19.48
CA LEU A 28 7.61 -17.21 18.80
C LEU A 28 6.47 -16.62 19.64
N THR A 29 6.47 -16.92 20.95
CA THR A 29 5.49 -16.38 21.89
C THR A 29 5.61 -14.86 22.03
N ARG A 30 6.81 -14.31 22.20
CA ARG A 30 7.02 -12.86 22.35
C ARG A 30 6.60 -12.10 21.10
N VAL A 31 6.98 -12.59 19.91
CA VAL A 31 6.55 -11.97 18.64
C VAL A 31 5.02 -11.98 18.54
N ALA A 32 4.38 -13.13 18.79
CA ALA A 32 2.92 -13.26 18.74
C ALA A 32 2.20 -12.40 19.80
N LEU A 33 2.75 -12.23 21.00
CA LEU A 33 2.14 -11.39 22.04
C LEU A 33 2.11 -9.89 21.68
N HIS A 34 3.01 -9.43 20.81
CA HIS A 34 3.00 -8.04 20.31
C HIS A 34 2.07 -7.84 19.10
N CYS A 35 1.56 -8.92 18.51
CA CYS A 35 0.56 -8.89 17.44
C CYS A 35 -0.86 -8.66 17.98
N GLN A 36 -1.71 -7.99 17.20
CA GLN A 36 -3.03 -7.55 17.61
C GLN A 36 -4.13 -8.52 17.19
N THR A 37 -4.16 -8.92 15.92
CA THR A 37 -5.23 -9.78 15.36
C THR A 37 -4.91 -11.27 15.51
N GLU A 38 -5.91 -12.14 15.35
CA GLU A 38 -5.68 -13.60 15.36
C GLU A 38 -4.76 -14.02 14.22
N ASP A 39 -4.95 -13.48 13.00
CA ASP A 39 -4.12 -13.82 11.84
C ASP A 39 -2.68 -13.34 12.01
N GLU A 40 -2.45 -12.15 12.57
CA GLU A 40 -1.09 -11.68 12.89
C GLU A 40 -0.40 -12.63 13.87
N LYS A 41 -1.12 -13.11 14.89
CA LYS A 41 -0.60 -14.07 15.87
C LYS A 41 -0.32 -15.43 15.26
N ILE A 42 -1.18 -15.92 14.37
CA ILE A 42 -0.96 -17.18 13.65
C ILE A 42 0.29 -17.08 12.79
N VAL A 43 0.43 -16.01 12.00
CA VAL A 43 1.60 -15.80 11.14
C VAL A 43 2.86 -15.64 12.00
N ALA A 44 2.81 -14.89 13.11
CA ALA A 44 3.93 -14.75 14.04
C ALA A 44 4.39 -16.09 14.64
N LEU A 45 3.47 -17.00 14.98
CA LEU A 45 3.84 -18.32 15.48
C LEU A 45 4.48 -19.21 14.42
N LEU A 46 4.09 -19.04 13.15
CA LEU A 46 4.51 -19.91 12.04
C LEU A 46 5.64 -19.33 11.18
N HIS A 47 6.08 -18.09 11.40
CA HIS A 47 6.97 -17.38 10.47
C HIS A 47 8.30 -18.10 10.24
N ASP A 48 8.89 -18.66 11.30
CA ASP A 48 10.14 -19.44 11.23
C ASP A 48 9.89 -20.93 11.00
N VAL A 49 8.65 -21.40 11.11
CA VAL A 49 8.35 -22.83 10.92
C VAL A 49 8.63 -23.26 9.49
N VAL A 50 8.24 -22.44 8.51
CA VAL A 50 8.48 -22.74 7.09
C VAL A 50 9.93 -22.45 6.70
N GLU A 51 10.60 -21.53 7.40
CA GLU A 51 11.98 -21.13 7.08
C GLU A 51 13.03 -22.09 7.66
N ASP A 52 12.85 -22.53 8.91
CA ASP A 52 13.88 -23.28 9.66
C ASP A 52 13.58 -24.78 9.80
N THR A 53 12.42 -25.25 9.34
CA THR A 53 12.00 -26.66 9.51
C THR A 53 11.56 -27.29 8.19
N SER A 54 11.28 -28.59 8.20
CA SER A 54 10.82 -29.32 7.01
C SER A 54 9.36 -29.05 6.63
N MET A 55 8.63 -28.23 7.40
CA MET A 55 7.21 -27.94 7.17
C MET A 55 7.02 -27.07 5.92
N THR A 56 6.09 -27.46 5.05
CA THR A 56 5.80 -26.75 3.79
C THR A 56 4.51 -25.92 3.87
N LEU A 57 4.36 -24.94 2.96
CA LEU A 57 3.13 -24.16 2.84
C LEU A 57 1.94 -25.02 2.42
N GLU A 58 2.18 -26.07 1.63
CA GLU A 58 1.19 -27.05 1.19
C GLU A 58 0.65 -27.86 2.37
N GLU A 59 1.52 -28.30 3.29
CA GLU A 59 1.11 -28.98 4.52
C GLU A 59 0.29 -28.04 5.42
N LEU A 60 0.71 -26.78 5.58
CA LEU A 60 -0.07 -25.78 6.31
C LEU A 60 -1.44 -25.54 5.65
N LYS A 61 -1.51 -25.50 4.31
CA LYS A 61 -2.78 -25.41 3.59
C LYS A 61 -3.68 -26.60 3.90
N ALA A 62 -3.14 -27.82 3.88
CA ALA A 62 -3.87 -29.04 4.23
C ALA A 62 -4.36 -29.05 5.70
N GLN A 63 -3.67 -28.33 6.59
CA GLN A 63 -4.08 -28.13 7.99
C GLN A 63 -5.23 -27.11 8.16
N GLY A 64 -5.62 -26.41 7.09
CA GLY A 64 -6.76 -25.49 7.06
C GLY A 64 -6.41 -24.01 7.30
N PHE A 65 -5.15 -23.60 7.15
CA PHE A 65 -4.78 -22.18 7.19
C PHE A 65 -5.26 -21.45 5.94
N SER A 66 -5.68 -20.18 6.10
CA SER A 66 -6.25 -19.37 5.01
C SER A 66 -5.19 -18.98 3.98
N ASP A 67 -5.62 -18.73 2.73
CA ASP A 67 -4.71 -18.26 1.67
C ASP A 67 -4.02 -16.91 2.04
N GLU A 68 -4.67 -16.08 2.87
CA GLU A 68 -4.09 -14.83 3.38
C GLU A 68 -2.92 -15.07 4.33
N VAL A 69 -3.07 -15.99 5.29
CA VAL A 69 -1.99 -16.43 6.20
C VAL A 69 -0.84 -17.04 5.39
N LEU A 70 -1.14 -17.92 4.45
CA LEU A 70 -0.14 -18.58 3.60
C LEU A 70 0.61 -17.58 2.71
N ALA A 71 -0.08 -16.58 2.16
CA ALA A 71 0.55 -15.51 1.38
C ALA A 71 1.52 -14.68 2.24
N ALA A 72 1.17 -14.41 3.49
CA ALA A 72 2.06 -13.70 4.42
C ALA A 72 3.28 -14.53 4.80
N LEU A 73 3.09 -15.83 5.12
CA LEU A 73 4.20 -16.75 5.41
C LEU A 73 5.16 -16.87 4.23
N LYS A 74 4.62 -17.02 3.01
CA LYS A 74 5.43 -17.02 1.78
C LYS A 74 6.28 -15.75 1.63
N CYS A 75 5.74 -14.59 2.00
CA CYS A 75 6.48 -13.33 2.00
C CYS A 75 7.60 -13.30 3.06
N LEU A 76 7.39 -13.96 4.20
CA LEU A 76 8.33 -14.00 5.32
C LEU A 76 9.45 -15.03 5.18
N THR A 77 9.24 -16.10 4.41
CA THR A 77 10.29 -17.08 4.12
C THR A 77 11.25 -16.54 3.06
N GLN A 78 12.55 -16.44 3.40
CA GLN A 78 13.58 -15.98 2.48
C GLN A 78 13.78 -16.98 1.33
N ILE A 79 13.97 -16.48 0.11
CA ILE A 79 14.26 -17.31 -1.07
C ILE A 79 15.78 -17.55 -1.13
N GLU A 80 16.20 -18.73 -1.57
CA GLU A 80 17.61 -19.05 -1.81
C GLU A 80 18.26 -18.01 -2.74
N ASP A 81 19.47 -17.57 -2.40
CA ASP A 81 20.22 -16.50 -3.09
C ASP A 81 19.56 -15.10 -3.13
N GLU A 82 18.44 -14.88 -2.43
CA GLU A 82 17.81 -13.57 -2.32
C GLU A 82 18.62 -12.66 -1.39
N ASP A 83 19.05 -11.49 -1.88
CA ASP A 83 19.68 -10.50 -1.02
C ASP A 83 18.68 -9.95 0.00
N TYR A 84 19.19 -9.60 1.17
CA TYR A 84 18.33 -9.21 2.29
C TYR A 84 17.49 -7.95 2.01
N GLN A 85 17.95 -7.03 1.15
CA GLN A 85 17.17 -5.85 0.80
C GLN A 85 15.97 -6.24 -0.07
N THR A 86 16.17 -7.09 -1.07
CA THR A 86 15.09 -7.64 -1.91
C THR A 86 14.07 -8.40 -1.08
N PHE A 87 14.53 -9.22 -0.12
CA PHE A 87 13.65 -9.89 0.85
C PHE A 87 12.75 -8.90 1.60
N ILE A 88 13.34 -7.84 2.19
CA ILE A 88 12.58 -6.83 2.94
C ILE A 88 11.61 -6.06 2.05
N GLN A 89 11.99 -5.77 0.80
CA GLN A 89 11.08 -5.15 -0.18
C GLN A 89 9.89 -6.06 -0.53
N ARG A 90 10.13 -7.37 -0.65
CA ARG A 90 9.08 -8.37 -0.86
C ARG A 90 8.14 -8.48 0.35
N VAL A 91 8.68 -8.50 1.57
CA VAL A 91 7.88 -8.43 2.81
C VAL A 91 6.99 -7.19 2.82
N ALA A 92 7.51 -6.03 2.40
CA ALA A 92 6.77 -4.76 2.36
C ALA A 92 5.54 -4.76 1.43
N THR A 93 5.39 -5.76 0.55
CA THR A 93 4.22 -5.89 -0.33
C THR A 93 3.00 -6.54 0.35
N ASN A 94 3.18 -7.18 1.51
CA ASN A 94 2.12 -7.87 2.24
C ASN A 94 1.92 -7.23 3.63
N PRO A 95 0.78 -6.55 3.89
CA PRO A 95 0.54 -5.86 5.16
C PRO A 95 0.67 -6.75 6.40
N LEU A 96 0.19 -8.00 6.32
CA LEU A 96 0.25 -8.96 7.41
C LEU A 96 1.70 -9.38 7.71
N ALA A 97 2.48 -9.66 6.66
CA ALA A 97 3.90 -9.97 6.77
C ALA A 97 4.70 -8.79 7.37
N VAL A 98 4.40 -7.54 6.97
CA VAL A 98 5.04 -6.34 7.52
C VAL A 98 4.84 -6.24 9.03
N LYS A 99 3.61 -6.43 9.51
CA LYS A 99 3.30 -6.33 10.95
C LYS A 99 4.10 -7.35 11.76
N VAL A 100 4.18 -8.60 11.28
CA VAL A 100 4.93 -9.66 11.95
C VAL A 100 6.44 -9.40 11.88
N LYS A 101 6.99 -9.05 10.70
CA LYS A 101 8.43 -8.82 10.55
C LYS A 101 8.94 -7.66 11.40
N ILE A 102 8.12 -6.62 11.60
CA ILE A 102 8.44 -5.53 12.53
C ILE A 102 8.61 -6.05 13.97
N GLN A 103 7.73 -6.95 14.44
CA GLN A 103 7.85 -7.51 15.79
C GLN A 103 9.02 -8.49 15.92
N ASP A 104 9.26 -9.32 14.91
CA ASP A 104 10.44 -10.20 14.83
C ASP A 104 11.74 -9.39 14.92
N LEU A 105 11.89 -8.34 14.11
CA LEU A 105 13.06 -7.47 14.14
C LEU A 105 13.25 -6.79 15.52
N LYS A 106 12.16 -6.38 16.17
CA LYS A 106 12.21 -5.79 17.52
C LYS A 106 12.69 -6.81 18.55
N ASP A 107 12.16 -8.04 18.53
CA ASP A 107 12.61 -9.12 19.43
C ASP A 107 14.08 -9.49 19.20
N ASN A 108 14.52 -9.51 17.94
CA ASN A 108 15.90 -9.79 17.55
C ASN A 108 16.89 -8.69 17.93
N MET A 109 16.41 -7.46 18.16
CA MET A 109 17.23 -6.31 18.59
C MET A 109 17.13 -6.03 20.10
N ASP A 110 16.31 -6.78 20.86
CA ASP A 110 16.12 -6.56 22.29
C ASP A 110 17.37 -6.94 23.10
N LEU A 111 18.11 -5.92 23.54
CA LEU A 111 19.33 -6.08 24.33
C LEU A 111 19.11 -6.69 25.71
N SER A 112 17.91 -6.56 26.28
CA SER A 112 17.60 -7.15 27.60
C SER A 112 17.66 -8.68 27.55
N ARG A 113 17.36 -9.25 26.37
CA ARG A 113 17.44 -10.69 26.10
C ARG A 113 18.84 -11.13 25.73
N LEU A 114 19.62 -10.27 25.07
CA LEU A 114 20.94 -10.59 24.54
C LEU A 114 22.09 -10.33 25.54
N ASP A 115 21.80 -10.25 26.85
CA ASP A 115 22.80 -9.95 27.89
C ASP A 115 23.61 -8.67 27.59
N GLY A 116 22.92 -7.66 27.03
CA GLY A 116 23.50 -6.39 26.62
C GLY A 116 24.38 -6.43 25.36
N LYS A 117 24.60 -7.60 24.74
CA LYS A 117 25.45 -7.76 23.54
C LYS A 117 24.62 -7.63 22.27
N PRO A 118 24.85 -6.61 21.43
CA PRO A 118 24.07 -6.42 20.22
C PRO A 118 24.26 -7.58 19.24
N HIS A 119 23.20 -7.95 18.55
CA HIS A 119 23.26 -8.93 17.47
C HIS A 119 24.19 -8.45 16.35
N TRP A 120 24.98 -9.33 15.74
CA TRP A 120 25.94 -8.95 14.69
C TRP A 120 25.29 -8.31 13.45
N LYS A 121 24.01 -8.60 13.18
CA LYS A 121 23.17 -7.93 12.14
C LYS A 121 22.44 -6.66 12.62
N MET A 122 22.77 -6.07 13.77
CA MET A 122 22.00 -4.96 14.38
C MET A 122 21.72 -3.82 13.39
N GLU A 123 22.74 -3.36 12.67
CA GLU A 123 22.59 -2.24 11.73
C GLU A 123 21.69 -2.61 10.54
N THR A 124 21.80 -3.85 10.05
CA THR A 124 20.94 -4.39 9.00
C THR A 124 19.48 -4.47 9.46
N TYR A 125 19.23 -4.88 10.71
CA TYR A 125 17.89 -4.94 11.30
C TYR A 125 17.28 -3.55 11.51
N LYS A 126 18.06 -2.56 11.97
CA LYS A 126 17.60 -1.18 12.07
C LYS A 126 17.16 -0.61 10.74
N LYS A 127 17.96 -0.77 9.68
CA LYS A 127 17.62 -0.31 8.33
C LYS A 127 16.35 -0.96 7.80
N ALA A 128 16.18 -2.27 8.03
CA ALA A 128 14.98 -3.00 7.66
C ALA A 128 13.76 -2.53 8.45
N LEU A 129 13.88 -2.35 9.76
CA LEU A 129 12.80 -1.86 10.62
C LEU A 129 12.35 -0.46 10.16
N ASP A 130 13.29 0.47 9.99
CA ASP A 130 12.99 1.83 9.53
C ASP A 130 12.27 1.83 8.17
N TYR A 131 12.68 0.94 7.26
CA TYR A 131 12.02 0.80 5.95
C TYR A 131 10.60 0.26 6.09
N LEU A 132 10.40 -0.82 6.84
CA LEU A 132 9.10 -1.45 7.04
C LEU A 132 8.13 -0.55 7.80
N GLU A 133 8.58 0.16 8.83
CA GLU A 133 7.74 1.12 9.57
C GLU A 133 7.32 2.29 8.68
N ARG A 134 8.20 2.79 7.80
CA ARG A 134 7.84 3.78 6.77
C ARG A 134 6.80 3.24 5.80
N CYS A 135 6.92 1.98 5.37
CA CYS A 135 5.94 1.35 4.49
C CYS A 135 4.59 1.08 5.19
N SER A 136 4.60 0.73 6.48
CA SER A 136 3.38 0.43 7.25
C SER A 136 2.60 1.70 7.63
N ASN A 137 3.27 2.83 7.80
CA ASN A 137 2.68 4.10 8.24
C ASN A 137 2.56 5.13 7.10
N LYS A 138 2.46 4.67 5.85
CA LYS A 138 2.23 5.59 4.74
C LYS A 138 0.92 6.34 4.94
N LYS A 139 1.01 7.66 4.86
CA LYS A 139 -0.17 8.52 4.86
C LYS A 139 -0.98 8.28 3.60
N VAL A 140 -2.31 8.31 3.73
CA VAL A 140 -3.23 8.14 2.59
C VAL A 140 -3.27 9.44 1.79
N LEU A 141 -2.91 9.35 0.51
CA LEU A 141 -2.95 10.46 -0.43
C LEU A 141 -4.00 10.19 -1.50
N TYR A 142 -5.08 10.96 -1.46
CA TYR A 142 -6.07 10.96 -2.52
C TYR A 142 -5.69 11.95 -3.62
N VAL A 143 -5.90 11.55 -4.87
CA VAL A 143 -5.64 12.38 -6.05
C VAL A 143 -6.86 12.38 -6.94
N ASP A 144 -7.42 13.56 -7.22
CA ASP A 144 -8.48 13.68 -8.22
C ASP A 144 -7.95 13.43 -9.64
N MET A 145 -8.84 13.08 -10.55
CA MET A 145 -8.47 12.97 -11.97
C MET A 145 -8.62 14.28 -12.71
N ASP A 146 -9.80 14.89 -12.68
CA ASP A 146 -10.20 15.91 -13.66
C ASP A 146 -9.41 17.20 -13.42
N ASN A 147 -8.66 17.65 -14.44
CA ASN A 147 -7.71 18.77 -14.36
C ASN A 147 -6.55 18.61 -13.35
N VAL A 148 -6.43 17.46 -12.69
CA VAL A 148 -5.33 17.14 -11.77
C VAL A 148 -4.41 16.11 -12.41
N LEU A 149 -4.85 14.85 -12.54
CA LEU A 149 -4.11 13.82 -13.28
C LEU A 149 -4.31 13.92 -14.80
N VAL A 150 -5.51 14.32 -15.24
CA VAL A 150 -5.90 14.35 -16.65
C VAL A 150 -6.11 15.78 -17.13
N ASN A 151 -5.67 16.06 -18.35
CA ASN A 151 -5.93 17.32 -19.02
C ASN A 151 -7.30 17.27 -19.70
N PHE A 152 -8.34 17.81 -19.05
CA PHE A 152 -9.70 17.78 -19.58
C PHE A 152 -9.81 18.47 -20.96
N GLN A 153 -9.07 19.56 -21.16
CA GLN A 153 -9.05 20.30 -22.42
C GLN A 153 -8.54 19.44 -23.59
N SER A 154 -7.59 18.54 -23.36
CA SER A 154 -7.13 17.61 -24.39
C SER A 154 -8.26 16.68 -24.89
N GLY A 155 -9.18 16.29 -24.00
CA GLY A 155 -10.37 15.53 -24.36
C GLY A 155 -11.33 16.34 -25.25
N ILE A 156 -11.58 17.61 -24.90
CA ILE A 156 -12.39 18.54 -25.71
C ILE A 156 -11.76 18.74 -27.10
N ASN A 157 -10.43 18.95 -27.15
CA ASN A 157 -9.71 19.17 -28.40
C ASN A 157 -9.83 17.97 -29.36
N ALA A 158 -9.92 16.75 -28.82
CA ALA A 158 -10.08 15.51 -29.58
C ALA A 158 -11.53 15.21 -30.02
N LEU A 159 -12.50 16.05 -29.67
CA LEU A 159 -13.89 15.90 -30.12
C LEU A 159 -14.06 16.40 -31.55
N SER A 160 -15.03 15.82 -32.26
CA SER A 160 -15.49 16.36 -33.55
C SER A 160 -16.21 17.70 -33.36
N GLU A 161 -16.16 18.57 -34.37
CA GLU A 161 -16.85 19.87 -34.33
C GLU A 161 -18.36 19.75 -34.05
N LYS A 162 -18.99 18.66 -34.52
CA LYS A 162 -20.40 18.35 -34.20
C LYS A 162 -20.61 18.17 -32.70
N LEU A 163 -19.79 17.35 -32.05
CA LEU A 163 -19.88 17.10 -30.61
C LEU A 163 -19.51 18.34 -29.80
N LYS A 164 -18.51 19.12 -30.25
CA LYS A 164 -18.16 20.39 -29.60
C LYS A 164 -19.36 21.35 -29.55
N LYS A 165 -20.07 21.50 -30.67
CA LYS A 165 -21.27 22.35 -30.74
C LYS A 165 -22.42 21.79 -29.90
N GLN A 166 -22.66 20.48 -29.96
CA GLN A 166 -23.77 19.83 -29.26
C GLN A 166 -23.63 19.91 -27.73
N TYR A 167 -22.41 19.80 -27.20
CA TYR A 167 -22.15 19.73 -25.76
C TYR A 167 -21.45 20.99 -25.21
N ALA A 168 -21.56 22.11 -25.91
CA ALA A 168 -20.96 23.37 -25.48
C ALA A 168 -21.42 23.72 -24.05
N GLY A 169 -20.45 23.89 -23.14
CA GLY A 169 -20.71 24.19 -21.73
C GLY A 169 -21.04 22.98 -20.83
N CYS A 170 -21.16 21.78 -21.40
CA CYS A 170 -21.40 20.54 -20.65
C CYS A 170 -20.62 19.36 -21.25
N TYR A 171 -19.35 19.62 -21.63
CA TYR A 171 -18.48 18.63 -22.27
C TYR A 171 -18.25 17.37 -21.44
N ASP A 172 -18.40 17.46 -20.12
CA ASP A 172 -18.33 16.32 -19.20
C ASP A 172 -19.46 15.30 -19.43
N ARG A 173 -20.52 15.67 -20.15
CA ARG A 173 -21.61 14.78 -20.59
C ARG A 173 -21.33 14.05 -21.91
N VAL A 174 -20.24 14.37 -22.60
CA VAL A 174 -19.91 13.71 -23.87
C VAL A 174 -19.51 12.26 -23.60
N PRO A 175 -20.18 11.26 -24.23
CA PRO A 175 -19.78 9.87 -24.10
C PRO A 175 -18.34 9.66 -24.59
N ASN A 176 -17.56 8.89 -23.83
CA ASN A 176 -16.17 8.53 -24.11
C ASN A 176 -15.19 9.71 -24.16
N ILE A 177 -15.51 10.86 -23.54
CA ILE A 177 -14.58 11.99 -23.51
C ILE A 177 -13.37 11.70 -22.63
N PHE A 178 -13.54 11.03 -21.49
CA PHE A 178 -12.48 10.77 -20.53
C PHE A 178 -11.41 9.82 -21.08
N SER A 179 -11.78 8.87 -21.95
CA SER A 179 -10.82 7.98 -22.62
C SER A 179 -9.96 8.69 -23.68
N LYS A 180 -10.33 9.91 -24.09
CA LYS A 180 -9.55 10.74 -25.03
C LYS A 180 -8.54 11.66 -24.35
N MET A 181 -8.63 11.81 -23.03
CA MET A 181 -7.79 12.76 -22.28
C MET A 181 -6.36 12.27 -22.15
N GLN A 182 -5.41 13.19 -22.33
CA GLN A 182 -4.00 12.99 -22.05
C GLN A 182 -3.69 13.29 -20.57
N PRO A 183 -2.62 12.71 -20.01
CA PRO A 183 -2.12 13.13 -18.70
C PRO A 183 -1.78 14.61 -18.67
N ASN A 184 -1.99 15.24 -17.51
CA ASN A 184 -1.42 16.55 -17.22
C ASN A 184 0.12 16.45 -17.12
N GLU A 185 0.79 17.54 -17.49
CA GLU A 185 2.25 17.62 -17.45
C GLU A 185 2.80 17.33 -16.04
N GLY A 186 3.75 16.39 -15.96
CA GLY A 186 4.38 15.98 -14.71
C GLY A 186 3.52 15.10 -13.79
N ALA A 187 2.28 14.77 -14.15
CA ALA A 187 1.38 13.99 -13.29
C ALA A 187 1.90 12.58 -13.04
N ILE A 188 2.26 11.86 -14.10
CA ILE A 188 2.70 10.46 -14.02
C ILE A 188 4.02 10.35 -13.24
N ASP A 189 4.95 11.27 -13.50
CA ASP A 189 6.24 11.31 -12.82
C ASP A 189 6.06 11.61 -11.32
N ALA A 190 5.22 12.59 -10.97
CA ALA A 190 4.94 12.93 -9.59
C ALA A 190 4.31 11.76 -8.81
N ILE A 191 3.34 11.05 -9.39
CA ILE A 191 2.75 9.86 -8.76
C ILE A 191 3.80 8.77 -8.54
N ASN A 192 4.66 8.52 -9.52
CA ASN A 192 5.75 7.55 -9.38
C ASN A 192 6.75 7.94 -8.30
N CYS A 193 7.08 9.23 -8.15
CA CYS A 193 7.94 9.70 -7.07
C CYS A 193 7.30 9.54 -5.68
N LEU A 194 5.97 9.75 -5.58
CA LEU A 194 5.26 9.73 -4.31
C LEU A 194 4.88 8.33 -3.83
N LYS A 195 4.85 7.31 -4.71
CA LYS A 195 4.35 5.95 -4.40
C LYS A 195 5.04 5.26 -3.22
N ASN A 196 6.30 5.60 -2.95
CA ASN A 196 7.05 5.02 -1.84
C ASN A 196 6.81 5.73 -0.50
N LYS A 197 6.28 6.97 -0.52
CA LYS A 197 6.05 7.78 0.69
C LYS A 197 4.58 7.78 1.13
N TYR A 198 3.66 7.66 0.17
CA TYR A 198 2.22 7.73 0.39
C TYR A 198 1.51 6.47 -0.08
N ASP A 199 0.41 6.15 0.59
CA ASP A 199 -0.53 5.14 0.13
C ASP A 199 -1.53 5.84 -0.80
N ILE A 200 -1.26 5.73 -2.11
CA ILE A 200 -1.91 6.57 -3.12
C ILE A 200 -3.20 5.89 -3.59
N TYR A 201 -4.26 6.70 -3.65
CA TYR A 201 -5.55 6.34 -4.21
C TYR A 201 -6.04 7.44 -5.14
N ILE A 202 -6.69 7.04 -6.23
CA ILE A 202 -7.37 7.97 -7.12
C ILE A 202 -8.80 8.13 -6.60
N LEU A 203 -9.17 9.36 -6.26
CA LEU A 203 -10.50 9.68 -5.72
C LEU A 203 -11.18 10.68 -6.66
N SER A 204 -11.95 10.14 -7.60
CA SER A 204 -12.57 10.94 -8.65
C SER A 204 -14.09 10.93 -8.58
N THR A 205 -14.71 12.02 -8.99
CA THR A 205 -16.16 12.07 -9.20
C THR A 205 -16.45 11.78 -10.66
N ALA A 206 -17.44 10.94 -10.95
CA ALA A 206 -17.92 10.79 -12.31
C ALA A 206 -19.20 11.60 -12.54
N PRO A 207 -19.36 12.27 -13.69
CA PRO A 207 -20.60 13.00 -14.00
C PRO A 207 -21.82 12.07 -14.00
N TRP A 208 -22.90 12.51 -13.37
CA TRP A 208 -24.14 11.72 -13.23
C TRP A 208 -24.76 11.39 -14.59
N ASP A 209 -24.74 12.36 -15.51
CA ASP A 209 -25.36 12.25 -16.83
C ASP A 209 -24.40 11.66 -17.89
N ASN A 210 -23.26 11.07 -17.47
CA ASN A 210 -22.31 10.43 -18.38
C ASN A 210 -21.94 9.01 -17.92
N PRO A 211 -22.73 7.99 -18.30
CA PRO A 211 -22.48 6.61 -17.89
C PRO A 211 -21.12 6.04 -18.32
N SER A 212 -20.55 6.50 -19.45
CA SER A 212 -19.25 5.99 -19.91
C SER A 212 -18.09 6.46 -19.04
N ALA A 213 -18.26 7.57 -18.30
CA ALA A 213 -17.20 8.19 -17.53
C ALA A 213 -16.58 7.23 -16.50
N TRP A 214 -17.37 6.30 -15.95
CA TRP A 214 -16.90 5.33 -14.95
C TRP A 214 -15.87 4.39 -15.56
N SER A 215 -16.22 3.77 -16.68
CA SER A 215 -15.32 2.86 -17.41
C SER A 215 -14.15 3.60 -18.02
N ASP A 216 -14.37 4.78 -18.60
CA ASP A 216 -13.30 5.57 -19.21
C ASP A 216 -12.20 5.92 -18.20
N LYS A 217 -12.59 6.33 -16.99
CA LYS A 217 -11.65 6.65 -15.91
C LYS A 217 -10.87 5.42 -15.46
N LEU A 218 -11.53 4.27 -15.31
CA LEU A 218 -10.84 3.01 -15.01
C LEU A 218 -9.81 2.64 -16.08
N GLU A 219 -10.19 2.70 -17.36
CA GLU A 219 -9.29 2.37 -18.47
C GLU A 219 -8.13 3.37 -18.59
N TRP A 220 -8.38 4.66 -18.32
CA TRP A 220 -7.32 5.66 -18.25
C TRP A 220 -6.30 5.32 -17.14
N VAL A 221 -6.79 4.96 -15.94
CA VAL A 221 -5.92 4.57 -14.82
C VAL A 221 -5.11 3.32 -15.16
N LYS A 222 -5.73 2.29 -15.74
CA LYS A 222 -5.01 1.09 -16.20
C LYS A 222 -3.91 1.43 -17.20
N ARG A 223 -4.20 2.33 -18.14
CA ARG A 223 -3.28 2.71 -19.22
C ARG A 223 -2.06 3.47 -18.72
N TYR A 224 -2.23 4.44 -17.82
CA TYR A 224 -1.16 5.38 -17.45
C TYR A 224 -0.59 5.15 -16.06
N LEU A 225 -1.34 4.53 -15.15
CA LEU A 225 -0.98 4.34 -13.74
C LEU A 225 -1.23 2.88 -13.28
N GLY A 226 -1.40 1.93 -14.20
CA GLY A 226 -1.88 0.58 -13.90
C GLY A 226 -1.03 -0.19 -12.88
N GLU A 227 0.29 0.03 -12.87
CA GLU A 227 1.20 -0.57 -11.89
C GLU A 227 1.03 0.06 -10.50
N VAL A 228 1.09 1.41 -10.42
CA VAL A 228 1.09 2.14 -9.15
C VAL A 228 -0.28 2.17 -8.49
N CYS A 229 -1.34 2.28 -9.30
CA CYS A 229 -2.72 2.45 -8.86
C CYS A 229 -3.61 1.23 -9.15
N HIS A 230 -3.02 0.04 -9.27
CA HIS A 230 -3.79 -1.21 -9.44
C HIS A 230 -4.81 -1.36 -8.31
N LYS A 231 -6.11 -1.48 -8.66
CA LYS A 231 -7.24 -1.56 -7.72
C LYS A 231 -7.33 -0.40 -6.71
N ARG A 232 -6.85 0.80 -7.08
CA ARG A 232 -6.80 1.99 -6.22
C ARG A 232 -7.65 3.16 -6.72
N LEU A 233 -8.59 2.91 -7.64
CA LEU A 233 -9.58 3.89 -8.10
C LEU A 233 -10.84 3.82 -7.24
N ILE A 234 -11.25 4.97 -6.70
CA ILE A 234 -12.48 5.18 -5.95
C ILE A 234 -13.31 6.24 -6.69
N LEU A 235 -14.53 5.87 -7.06
CA LEU A 235 -15.49 6.80 -7.66
C LEU A 235 -16.46 7.28 -6.57
N SER A 236 -16.50 8.59 -6.31
CA SER A 236 -17.34 9.17 -5.26
C SER A 236 -17.78 10.60 -5.58
N HIS A 237 -19.01 10.93 -5.19
CA HIS A 237 -19.55 12.29 -5.19
C HIS A 237 -19.31 13.04 -3.86
N HIS A 238 -18.80 12.34 -2.84
CA HIS A 238 -18.61 12.87 -1.49
C HIS A 238 -17.20 12.58 -0.99
N LYS A 239 -16.24 13.41 -1.42
CA LYS A 239 -14.82 13.26 -1.05
C LYS A 239 -14.60 13.38 0.45
N ASN A 240 -15.39 14.21 1.13
CA ASN A 240 -15.35 14.42 2.59
C ASN A 240 -15.65 13.16 3.44
N LEU A 241 -16.26 12.12 2.86
CA LEU A 241 -16.57 10.88 3.58
C LEU A 241 -15.41 9.88 3.57
N ASN A 242 -14.37 10.11 2.75
CA ASN A 242 -13.21 9.23 2.67
C ASN A 242 -12.20 9.60 3.77
N ALA A 243 -11.69 8.59 4.47
CA ALA A 243 -10.67 8.78 5.51
C ALA A 243 -9.28 8.79 4.86
N GLY A 244 -8.61 9.94 4.88
CA GLY A 244 -7.23 10.05 4.43
C GLY A 244 -6.57 11.34 4.89
N ASP A 245 -5.25 11.41 4.73
CA ASP A 245 -4.42 12.49 5.25
C ASP A 245 -4.37 13.69 4.30
N TYR A 246 -4.37 13.44 2.99
CA TYR A 246 -4.27 14.46 1.95
C TYR A 246 -5.24 14.20 0.81
N LEU A 247 -5.70 15.28 0.18
CA LEU A 247 -6.47 15.26 -1.06
C LEU A 247 -5.88 16.31 -2.00
N ILE A 248 -5.46 15.91 -3.21
CA ILE A 248 -5.10 16.82 -4.30
C ILE A 248 -6.33 16.96 -5.21
N ASP A 249 -6.86 18.17 -5.35
CA ASP A 249 -8.06 18.47 -6.13
C ASP A 249 -7.93 19.84 -6.80
N ASP A 250 -8.51 20.02 -7.99
CA ASP A 250 -8.52 21.31 -8.68
C ASP A 250 -9.58 22.26 -8.10
N ARG A 251 -10.56 21.72 -7.37
CA ARG A 251 -11.74 22.44 -6.90
C ARG A 251 -12.07 22.08 -5.45
N LYS A 252 -12.98 22.89 -4.89
CA LYS A 252 -13.55 22.70 -3.53
C LYS A 252 -14.90 21.96 -3.55
N LYS A 253 -15.34 21.47 -4.71
CA LYS A 253 -16.66 20.84 -4.91
C LYS A 253 -16.69 19.38 -4.45
N ASN A 254 -17.87 18.76 -4.46
CA ASN A 254 -18.08 17.34 -4.15
C ASN A 254 -17.49 16.92 -2.79
N GLY A 255 -17.56 17.81 -1.81
CA GLY A 255 -17.02 17.59 -0.47
C GLY A 255 -15.53 17.90 -0.29
N ALA A 256 -14.77 18.27 -1.34
CA ALA A 256 -13.34 18.56 -1.19
C ALA A 256 -13.06 19.71 -0.19
N ALA A 257 -13.91 20.75 -0.15
CA ALA A 257 -13.81 21.83 0.84
C ALA A 257 -13.85 21.34 2.30
N ASN A 258 -14.59 20.26 2.54
CA ASN A 258 -14.87 19.70 3.86
C ASN A 258 -14.11 18.39 4.09
N PHE A 259 -13.09 18.11 3.27
CA PHE A 259 -12.23 16.95 3.48
C PHE A 259 -11.51 17.08 4.82
N LYS A 260 -11.55 16.03 5.64
CA LYS A 260 -11.00 16.07 7.00
C LYS A 260 -9.48 16.18 7.03
N GLY A 261 -8.81 15.55 6.05
CA GLY A 261 -7.39 15.70 5.83
C GLY A 261 -7.04 17.04 5.17
N LYS A 262 -5.78 17.21 4.79
CA LYS A 262 -5.33 18.45 4.15
C LYS A 262 -5.68 18.46 2.64
N LEU A 263 -6.48 19.44 2.23
CA LEU A 263 -6.70 19.74 0.81
C LEU A 263 -5.49 20.50 0.23
N ILE A 264 -4.96 19.98 -0.88
CA ILE A 264 -3.96 20.62 -1.75
C ILE A 264 -4.72 21.06 -3.00
N LEU A 265 -4.99 22.36 -3.11
CA LEU A 265 -5.76 22.93 -4.21
C LEU A 265 -4.86 23.09 -5.45
N PHE A 266 -4.89 22.12 -6.35
CA PHE A 266 -4.10 22.10 -7.58
C PHE A 266 -4.54 23.23 -8.53
N GLY A 267 -3.56 23.87 -9.19
CA GLY A 267 -3.79 25.05 -10.04
C GLY A 267 -3.98 26.35 -9.27
N SER A 268 -3.88 26.34 -7.92
CA SER A 268 -3.87 27.56 -7.12
C SER A 268 -2.53 28.29 -7.17
N GLU A 269 -2.46 29.51 -6.64
CA GLU A 269 -1.20 30.28 -6.52
C GLU A 269 -0.11 29.51 -5.75
N GLN A 270 -0.50 28.77 -4.70
CA GLN A 270 0.43 27.98 -3.90
C GLN A 270 0.87 26.68 -4.59
N PHE A 271 -0.04 26.07 -5.38
CA PHE A 271 0.19 24.78 -6.02
C PHE A 271 -0.16 24.82 -7.51
N PRO A 272 0.52 25.63 -8.34
CA PRO A 272 0.12 25.88 -9.72
C PRO A 272 0.28 24.66 -10.63
N ASN A 273 1.09 23.66 -10.25
CA ASN A 273 1.39 22.49 -11.07
C ASN A 273 1.97 21.33 -10.25
N TRP A 274 2.18 20.18 -10.90
CA TRP A 274 2.74 18.97 -10.26
C TRP A 274 4.12 19.16 -9.67
N LYS A 275 4.97 20.03 -10.24
CA LYS A 275 6.30 20.33 -9.68
C LYS A 275 6.19 20.95 -8.28
N SER A 276 5.27 21.90 -8.10
CA SER A 276 5.02 22.53 -6.79
C SER A 276 4.41 21.56 -5.77
N VAL A 277 3.50 20.70 -6.20
CA VAL A 277 2.85 19.69 -5.34
C VAL A 277 3.85 18.61 -4.91
N ALA A 278 4.61 18.04 -5.84
CA ALA A 278 5.62 17.03 -5.54
C ALA A 278 6.67 17.58 -4.58
N LYS A 279 7.15 18.82 -4.79
CA LYS A 279 8.09 19.47 -3.88
C LYS A 279 7.54 19.63 -2.46
N TYR A 280 6.25 19.90 -2.31
CA TYR A 280 5.62 20.04 -1.00
C TYR A 280 5.40 18.70 -0.29
N LEU A 281 5.17 17.63 -1.05
CA LEU A 281 4.89 16.30 -0.50
C LEU A 281 6.16 15.44 -0.29
N LEU A 282 7.27 15.72 -0.96
CA LEU A 282 8.55 15.05 -0.76
C LEU A 282 9.32 15.59 0.45
#